data_AF-A0A9D6SBL6-F1
#
_entry.id   AF-A0A9D6SBL6-F1
#
_cell.length_a   1.000
_cell.length_b   1.000
_cell.length_c   1.000
_cell.angle_alpha   90.00
_cell.angle_beta   90.00
_cell.angle_gamma   90.00
#
_symmetry.space_group_name_H-M   'P 1'
#
loop_
_entity.id
_entity.type
_entity.pdbx_description
1 polymer ?
#
loop_
_entity_poly.entity_id
_entity_poly.type
_entity_poly.pdbx_seq_one_letter_code
_entity_poly.pdbx_strand_id
1 'polypeptide(L)'
;MLRGLRRADLPGDLRERLIRTIPPGFRSVPRRRFLQGGRLMKPLLATGITLLVAAVSVLLFGPSDTVGPAYALGPVAETLARTTGLHLAGTVRSRPGEPFDFVALDSPLQKQEIWIEAGPHGPARFRLETEDRVIAFDGEKTVSWNRRTNEYAEFAGGGAPEQLLDPERWIRALADRDAGEVEVETRELAGGRETQATVREKGLPVEGRAPAFWNEFDRRTEIRWEKATNRLLDLRRFVETGPRDLLVAEIGRVEYFDRMEDGRFRLELPAGAGKFEVVEAGSEFSRLGPQEVAREFWGAAVAGDWDRLRIFCPSPALIERFKEDRPAEVLTIGEPFQTGGYPGWYVPYAVRFQDGRTLRHNLALRNDNAFGRFVYDGGI
;
A
#
# COMPACT_ATOMS: atom_id res chain seq x y z
N MET A 1 -52.69 -43.96 -25.97
CA MET A 1 -53.91 -44.40 -25.28
C MET A 1 -53.83 -43.88 -23.85
N LEU A 2 -54.86 -43.14 -23.42
CA LEU A 2 -55.15 -42.66 -22.04
C LEU A 2 -54.22 -41.55 -21.50
N ARG A 3 -54.69 -40.28 -21.52
CA ARG A 3 -55.46 -39.60 -20.45
C ARG A 3 -54.60 -39.47 -19.18
N GLY A 4 -54.07 -38.32 -18.78
CA GLY A 4 -54.69 -36.99 -18.71
C GLY A 4 -55.22 -36.79 -17.30
N LEU A 5 -54.63 -35.86 -16.52
CA LEU A 5 -55.24 -35.26 -15.33
C LEU A 5 -54.58 -33.88 -15.03
N ARG A 6 -55.25 -32.88 -15.59
CA ARG A 6 -55.53 -31.49 -15.16
C ARG A 6 -54.56 -30.76 -14.21
N ARG A 7 -54.07 -29.64 -14.75
CA ARG A 7 -53.86 -28.35 -14.05
C ARG A 7 -55.09 -27.97 -13.23
N ALA A 8 -54.87 -27.61 -11.98
CA ALA A 8 -55.75 -26.75 -11.19
C ALA A 8 -54.93 -25.53 -10.75
N ASP A 9 -55.28 -24.41 -11.35
CA ASP A 9 -55.25 -23.02 -10.88
C ASP A 9 -54.29 -22.62 -9.76
N LEU A 10 -53.32 -21.77 -10.10
CA LEU A 10 -52.95 -20.64 -9.26
C LEU A 10 -52.83 -19.37 -10.14
N PRO A 11 -53.35 -18.20 -9.69
CA PRO A 11 -53.73 -17.07 -10.55
C PRO A 11 -52.54 -16.18 -10.94
N GLY A 12 -52.73 -15.46 -12.04
CA GLY A 12 -51.77 -14.50 -12.61
C GLY A 12 -51.62 -13.19 -11.86
N ASP A 13 -51.16 -13.22 -10.61
CA ASP A 13 -50.77 -11.98 -9.88
C ASP A 13 -49.32 -11.97 -9.33
N LEU A 14 -48.58 -13.08 -9.37
CA LEU A 14 -47.23 -13.12 -8.78
C LEU A 14 -46.18 -12.35 -9.59
N ARG A 15 -46.46 -12.06 -10.88
CA ARG A 15 -45.57 -11.29 -11.76
C ARG A 15 -45.74 -9.78 -11.61
N GLU A 16 -46.90 -9.31 -11.12
CA GLU A 16 -47.12 -7.90 -10.80
C GLU A 16 -46.72 -7.54 -9.37
N ARG A 17 -46.65 -8.49 -8.44
CA ARG A 17 -46.14 -8.25 -7.07
C ARG A 17 -44.60 -8.31 -6.92
N LEU A 18 -43.86 -8.54 -8.00
CA LEU A 18 -42.39 -8.53 -8.03
C LEU A 18 -41.78 -7.32 -8.78
N ILE A 19 -42.61 -6.39 -9.29
CA ILE A 19 -42.16 -5.18 -10.00
C ILE A 19 -42.23 -3.90 -9.13
N ARG A 20 -42.70 -4.01 -7.88
CA ARG A 20 -42.52 -2.96 -6.84
C ARG A 20 -42.02 -3.70 -5.60
N THR A 21 -40.77 -3.63 -5.18
CA THR A 21 -40.00 -2.44 -4.79
C THR A 21 -38.54 -2.87 -4.67
N ILE A 22 -37.64 -2.24 -5.42
CA ILE A 22 -36.18 -2.42 -5.30
C ILE A 22 -35.65 -1.31 -4.36
N PRO A 23 -34.80 -1.65 -3.38
CA PRO A 23 -33.54 -0.92 -3.22
C PRO A 23 -32.36 -1.91 -3.15
N PRO A 24 -31.33 -1.85 -4.04
CA PRO A 24 -30.37 -2.93 -4.18
C PRO A 24 -28.97 -2.51 -3.70
N GLY A 25 -28.52 -3.09 -2.59
CA GLY A 25 -27.15 -3.02 -2.14
C GLY A 25 -27.01 -3.72 -0.80
N PHE A 26 -26.17 -4.74 -0.73
CA PHE A 26 -25.90 -5.62 0.41
C PHE A 26 -26.94 -6.71 0.72
N ARG A 27 -26.54 -7.96 0.47
CA ARG A 27 -26.44 -8.98 1.54
C ARG A 27 -25.50 -10.10 1.15
N SER A 28 -24.76 -10.54 2.16
CA SER A 28 -23.62 -11.45 2.18
C SER A 28 -23.99 -12.95 2.12
N VAL A 29 -22.93 -13.72 1.92
CA VAL A 29 -22.74 -15.17 1.72
C VAL A 29 -23.25 -16.06 2.89
N PRO A 30 -23.56 -17.36 2.65
CA PRO A 30 -22.83 -18.38 3.41
C PRO A 30 -22.38 -19.63 2.59
N ARG A 31 -21.22 -20.16 3.03
CA ARG A 31 -20.60 -21.51 2.87
C ARG A 31 -21.61 -22.65 2.58
N ARG A 32 -21.34 -23.73 1.82
CA ARG A 32 -20.19 -24.69 1.91
C ARG A 32 -20.34 -25.83 0.86
N ARG A 33 -19.21 -26.51 0.61
CA ARG A 33 -19.00 -27.92 0.17
C ARG A 33 -19.24 -28.31 -1.29
N PHE A 34 -18.12 -28.45 -2.00
CA PHE A 34 -17.91 -29.36 -3.13
C PHE A 34 -17.82 -30.82 -2.64
N LEU A 35 -18.41 -31.76 -3.39
CA LEU A 35 -17.90 -33.14 -3.57
C LEU A 35 -18.32 -33.70 -4.95
N GLN A 36 -17.30 -33.96 -5.75
CA GLN A 36 -17.04 -34.97 -6.80
C GLN A 36 -18.17 -35.80 -7.46
N GLY A 37 -18.03 -35.97 -8.79
CA GLY A 37 -18.35 -37.23 -9.49
C GLY A 37 -18.45 -37.11 -11.02
N GLY A 38 -17.46 -37.62 -11.78
CA GLY A 38 -17.64 -37.98 -13.20
C GLY A 38 -16.44 -37.83 -14.16
N ARG A 39 -15.61 -38.89 -14.23
CA ARG A 39 -14.70 -39.37 -15.32
C ARG A 39 -15.19 -39.09 -16.76
N LEU A 40 -14.40 -39.02 -17.86
CA LEU A 40 -12.97 -39.14 -18.20
C LEU A 40 -12.86 -38.72 -19.69
N MET A 41 -11.84 -37.95 -20.09
CA MET A 41 -11.19 -38.07 -21.41
C MET A 41 -9.83 -37.34 -21.36
N LYS A 42 -8.74 -38.06 -21.59
CA LYS A 42 -7.38 -37.52 -21.73
C LYS A 42 -7.17 -36.99 -23.16
N PRO A 43 -6.38 -35.93 -23.33
CA PRO A 43 -5.04 -36.08 -23.92
C PRO A 43 -3.99 -35.34 -23.07
N LEU A 44 -2.89 -36.00 -22.66
CA LEU A 44 -1.57 -35.97 -23.29
C LEU A 44 -0.85 -34.59 -23.23
N LEU A 45 0.22 -34.58 -22.42
CA LEU A 45 1.36 -33.66 -22.38
C LEU A 45 1.16 -32.21 -21.94
N ALA A 46 1.43 -31.94 -20.66
CA ALA A 46 2.12 -30.73 -20.20
C ALA A 46 2.84 -30.97 -18.85
N THR A 47 3.43 -32.14 -18.64
CA THR A 47 4.20 -32.49 -17.43
C THR A 47 5.68 -32.12 -17.58
N GLY A 48 5.98 -30.93 -18.11
CA GLY A 48 7.34 -30.61 -18.54
C GLY A 48 7.84 -29.21 -18.22
N ILE A 49 7.04 -28.33 -17.61
CA ILE A 49 7.48 -26.93 -17.37
C ILE A 49 7.62 -26.63 -15.87
N THR A 50 6.77 -27.15 -14.99
CA THR A 50 6.89 -26.90 -13.53
C THR A 50 8.06 -27.66 -12.91
N LEU A 51 8.28 -28.91 -13.30
CA LEU A 51 9.43 -29.71 -12.86
C LEU A 51 10.76 -29.22 -13.45
N LEU A 52 10.73 -28.63 -14.65
CA LEU A 52 11.94 -28.10 -15.29
C LEU A 52 12.42 -26.82 -14.62
N VAL A 53 11.51 -25.90 -14.22
CA VAL A 53 11.90 -24.67 -13.50
C VAL A 53 12.41 -25.00 -12.09
N ALA A 54 11.77 -25.91 -11.37
CA ALA A 54 12.23 -26.36 -10.05
C ALA A 54 13.58 -27.11 -10.13
N ALA A 55 13.73 -28.05 -11.07
CA ALA A 55 14.97 -28.80 -11.25
C ALA A 55 16.12 -27.93 -11.77
N VAL A 56 15.86 -26.99 -12.69
CA VAL A 56 16.86 -26.02 -13.17
C VAL A 56 17.28 -25.07 -12.04
N SER A 57 16.37 -24.70 -11.14
CA SER A 57 16.70 -23.88 -9.97
C SER A 57 17.55 -24.63 -8.95
N VAL A 58 17.25 -25.91 -8.66
CA VAL A 58 18.07 -26.76 -7.77
C VAL A 58 19.44 -27.07 -8.38
N LEU A 59 19.51 -27.33 -9.70
CA LEU A 59 20.76 -27.63 -10.41
C LEU A 59 21.67 -26.40 -10.59
N LEU A 60 21.10 -25.19 -10.73
CA LEU A 60 21.87 -23.95 -10.86
C LEU A 60 22.26 -23.35 -9.50
N PHE A 61 21.51 -23.61 -8.42
CA PHE A 61 21.63 -22.84 -7.17
C PHE A 61 21.69 -23.66 -5.86
N GLY A 62 21.68 -24.99 -5.89
CA GLY A 62 21.86 -25.83 -4.69
C GLY A 62 20.57 -26.13 -3.87
N PRO A 63 20.67 -26.91 -2.78
CA PRO A 63 19.53 -27.27 -1.92
C PRO A 63 19.03 -26.08 -1.06
N SER A 64 17.75 -26.12 -0.67
CA SER A 64 17.10 -25.15 0.22
C SER A 64 16.53 -25.83 1.45
N ASP A 65 16.63 -25.18 2.62
CA ASP A 65 16.10 -25.67 3.88
C ASP A 65 15.00 -24.75 4.42
N THR A 66 13.88 -25.32 4.84
CA THR A 66 12.86 -24.58 5.60
C THR A 66 13.35 -24.42 7.04
N VAL A 67 13.37 -23.19 7.54
CA VAL A 67 13.95 -22.84 8.84
C VAL A 67 13.06 -21.88 9.61
N GLY A 68 13.22 -21.83 10.94
CA GLY A 68 12.52 -20.85 11.76
C GLY A 68 12.94 -19.40 11.43
N PRO A 69 12.02 -18.43 11.39
CA PRO A 69 12.33 -17.04 11.00
C PRO A 69 13.42 -16.40 11.86
N ALA A 70 13.37 -16.58 13.18
CA ALA A 70 14.38 -16.09 14.11
C ALA A 70 15.79 -16.62 13.80
N TYR A 71 15.91 -17.90 13.47
CA TYR A 71 17.19 -18.52 13.12
C TYR A 71 17.72 -17.99 11.77
N ALA A 72 16.83 -17.83 10.80
CA ALA A 72 17.21 -17.39 9.45
C ALA A 72 17.60 -15.91 9.38
N LEU A 73 16.83 -15.04 10.05
CA LEU A 73 16.88 -13.59 9.84
C LEU A 73 17.46 -12.82 11.04
N GLY A 74 17.50 -13.44 12.23
CA GLY A 74 18.01 -12.82 13.46
C GLY A 74 19.42 -12.23 13.31
N PRO A 75 20.41 -12.97 12.75
CA PRO A 75 21.76 -12.44 12.58
C PRO A 75 21.83 -11.16 11.73
N VAL A 76 21.02 -11.07 10.67
CA VAL A 76 20.95 -9.88 9.81
C VAL A 76 20.30 -8.71 10.54
N ALA A 77 19.18 -8.98 11.22
CA ALA A 77 18.48 -7.97 12.04
C ALA A 77 19.37 -7.40 13.15
N GLU A 78 20.20 -8.25 13.78
CA GLU A 78 21.16 -7.81 14.79
C GLU A 78 22.29 -6.96 14.20
N THR A 79 22.83 -7.34 13.04
CA THR A 79 23.87 -6.54 12.37
C THR A 79 23.34 -5.17 11.94
N LEU A 80 22.12 -5.13 11.39
CA LEU A 80 21.47 -3.86 11.02
C LEU A 80 21.23 -2.97 12.24
N ALA A 81 20.78 -3.52 13.37
CA ALA A 81 20.56 -2.72 14.58
C ALA A 81 21.84 -2.19 15.24
N ARG A 82 23.00 -2.78 14.94
CA ARG A 82 24.31 -2.28 15.39
C ARG A 82 24.95 -1.32 14.39
N THR A 83 24.35 -1.14 13.20
CA THR A 83 24.87 -0.26 12.16
C THR A 83 24.55 1.20 12.51
N THR A 84 25.55 2.09 12.42
CA THR A 84 25.35 3.52 12.70
C THR A 84 24.63 4.24 11.57
N GLY A 85 25.10 4.07 10.32
CA GLY A 85 24.52 4.71 9.16
C GLY A 85 24.35 3.72 8.00
N LEU A 86 23.24 3.86 7.27
CA LEU A 86 22.88 3.02 6.14
C LEU A 86 22.43 3.90 4.98
N HIS A 87 22.91 3.62 3.77
CA HIS A 87 22.33 4.12 2.53
C HIS A 87 21.88 2.95 1.67
N LEU A 88 20.62 2.99 1.26
CA LEU A 88 19.99 2.00 0.41
C LEU A 88 19.58 2.70 -0.88
N ALA A 89 20.08 2.21 -2.01
CA ALA A 89 19.65 2.68 -3.32
C ALA A 89 19.01 1.53 -4.09
N GLY A 90 17.87 1.84 -4.71
CA GLY A 90 17.01 0.82 -5.26
C GLY A 90 15.95 1.36 -6.20
N THR A 91 14.97 0.50 -6.49
CA THR A 91 13.81 0.86 -7.29
C THR A 91 12.53 0.29 -6.70
N VAL A 92 11.40 0.95 -6.98
CA VAL A 92 10.05 0.52 -6.61
C VAL A 92 9.09 0.74 -7.77
N ARG A 93 8.13 -0.17 -7.93
CA ARG A 93 7.12 -0.11 -8.98
C ARG A 93 5.94 0.74 -8.51
N SER A 94 6.00 2.03 -8.81
CA SER A 94 5.01 3.02 -8.35
C SER A 94 4.70 4.03 -9.46
N ARG A 95 3.65 4.84 -9.26
CA ARG A 95 3.33 5.97 -10.15
C ARG A 95 3.98 7.25 -9.65
N PRO A 96 4.27 8.21 -10.55
CA PRO A 96 4.85 9.50 -10.15
C PRO A 96 4.01 10.20 -9.08
N GLY A 97 4.66 10.67 -8.01
CA GLY A 97 4.02 11.43 -6.92
C GLY A 97 3.31 10.61 -5.83
N GLU A 98 3.22 9.29 -5.96
CA GLU A 98 2.58 8.43 -4.95
C GLU A 98 3.43 8.27 -3.68
N PRO A 99 2.84 7.80 -2.56
CA PRO A 99 3.57 7.38 -1.36
C PRO A 99 4.64 6.32 -1.63
N PHE A 100 5.59 6.18 -0.71
CA PHE A 100 6.76 5.30 -0.87
C PHE A 100 6.41 3.81 -0.80
N ASP A 101 5.32 3.45 -0.14
CA ASP A 101 4.79 2.08 -0.06
C ASP A 101 3.70 1.76 -1.09
N PHE A 102 3.33 2.73 -1.92
CA PHE A 102 2.36 2.53 -2.99
C PHE A 102 2.97 1.67 -4.11
N VAL A 103 2.18 0.70 -4.56
CA VAL A 103 2.55 -0.27 -5.58
C VAL A 103 1.55 -0.23 -6.72
N ALA A 104 2.03 0.08 -7.92
CA ALA A 104 1.26 0.01 -9.15
C ALA A 104 1.84 -1.05 -10.08
N LEU A 105 1.21 -2.22 -10.15
CA LEU A 105 1.74 -3.39 -10.88
C LEU A 105 1.95 -3.14 -12.39
N ASP A 106 1.25 -2.17 -12.96
CA ASP A 106 1.32 -1.77 -14.37
C ASP A 106 2.34 -0.65 -14.65
N SER A 107 2.98 -0.10 -13.62
CA SER A 107 3.86 1.06 -13.73
C SER A 107 5.33 0.65 -13.91
N PRO A 108 6.20 1.54 -14.42
CA PRO A 108 7.64 1.30 -14.46
C PRO A 108 8.25 1.27 -13.05
N LEU A 109 9.47 0.75 -12.95
CA LEU A 109 10.30 0.89 -11.75
C LEU A 109 10.84 2.33 -11.67
N GLN A 110 10.65 2.95 -10.52
CA GLN A 110 11.15 4.28 -10.18
C GLN A 110 12.31 4.15 -9.19
N LYS A 111 13.26 5.07 -9.25
CA LYS A 111 14.38 5.10 -8.30
C LYS A 111 13.92 5.53 -6.92
N GLN A 112 14.50 4.91 -5.91
CA GLN A 112 14.37 5.33 -4.52
C GLN A 112 15.73 5.29 -3.83
N GLU A 113 15.97 6.26 -2.96
CA GLU A 113 17.13 6.29 -2.06
C GLU A 113 16.66 6.50 -0.62
N ILE A 114 17.31 5.81 0.30
CA ILE A 114 16.99 5.84 1.72
C ILE A 114 18.30 5.97 2.49
N TRP A 115 18.41 7.02 3.30
CA TRP A 115 19.49 7.20 4.27
C TRP A 115 18.90 7.07 5.66
N ILE A 116 19.52 6.23 6.49
CA ILE A 116 19.12 6.00 7.87
C ILE A 116 20.34 6.21 8.74
N GLU A 117 20.20 7.02 9.79
CA GLU A 117 21.12 7.00 10.92
C GLU A 117 20.38 6.36 12.11
N ALA A 118 20.97 5.30 12.66
CA ALA A 118 20.37 4.54 13.74
C ALA A 118 20.39 5.32 15.06
N GLY A 119 19.33 5.13 15.85
CA GLY A 119 19.20 5.61 17.21
C GLY A 119 18.74 4.49 18.17
N PRO A 120 18.65 4.77 19.48
CA PRO A 120 18.34 3.76 20.50
C PRO A 120 16.93 3.13 20.37
N HIS A 121 15.99 3.82 19.72
CA HIS A 121 14.57 3.43 19.64
C HIS A 121 14.04 3.49 18.19
N GLY A 122 14.90 3.22 17.21
CA GLY A 122 14.64 3.40 15.78
C GLY A 122 15.54 4.48 15.18
N PRO A 123 15.33 4.89 13.91
CA PRO A 123 16.16 5.88 13.26
C PRO A 123 16.24 7.19 14.05
N ALA A 124 17.46 7.59 14.42
CA ALA A 124 17.71 8.91 14.99
C ALA A 124 17.45 10.00 13.95
N ARG A 125 17.80 9.73 12.69
CA ARG A 125 17.54 10.60 11.53
C ARG A 125 17.33 9.75 10.30
N PHE A 126 16.53 10.22 9.35
CA PHE A 126 16.41 9.54 8.08
C PHE A 126 16.06 10.48 6.93
N ARG A 127 16.33 10.04 5.71
CA ARG A 127 15.86 10.67 4.49
C ARG A 127 15.41 9.61 3.51
N LEU A 128 14.25 9.79 2.91
CA LEU A 128 13.74 8.98 1.82
C LEU A 128 13.51 9.89 0.63
N GLU A 129 13.92 9.45 -0.54
CA GLU A 129 13.87 10.25 -1.75
C GLU A 129 13.46 9.38 -2.94
N THR A 130 12.41 9.82 -3.64
CA THR A 130 12.11 9.44 -5.02
C THR A 130 12.31 10.65 -5.92
N GLU A 131 12.07 10.49 -7.22
CA GLU A 131 12.07 11.61 -8.16
C GLU A 131 11.10 12.72 -7.73
N ASP A 132 9.91 12.35 -7.27
CA ASP A 132 8.82 13.29 -7.00
C ASP A 132 8.64 13.64 -5.53
N ARG A 133 9.24 12.91 -4.59
CA ARG A 133 8.98 13.09 -3.17
C ARG A 133 10.24 12.98 -2.32
N VAL A 134 10.31 13.80 -1.28
CA VAL A 134 11.31 13.68 -0.22
C VAL A 134 10.60 13.63 1.12
N ILE A 135 11.06 12.76 2.01
CA ILE A 135 10.75 12.83 3.44
C ILE A 135 12.08 12.86 4.17
N ALA A 136 12.26 13.82 5.06
CA ALA A 136 13.46 13.91 5.90
C ALA A 136 13.06 14.14 7.35
N PHE A 137 13.65 13.36 8.25
CA PHE A 137 13.59 13.53 9.69
C PHE A 137 14.98 13.88 10.21
N ASP A 138 15.10 15.06 10.81
CA ASP A 138 16.39 15.62 11.24
C ASP A 138 16.77 15.27 12.70
N GLY A 139 15.93 14.51 13.40
CA GLY A 139 16.07 14.18 14.81
C GLY A 139 15.04 14.88 15.71
N GLU A 140 14.41 15.94 15.21
CA GLU A 140 13.39 16.70 15.94
C GLU A 140 12.08 16.83 15.17
N LYS A 141 12.15 17.04 13.85
CA LYS A 141 10.99 17.23 12.98
C LYS A 141 11.09 16.44 11.70
N THR A 142 9.94 16.00 11.21
CA THR A 142 9.81 15.38 9.89
C THR A 142 9.25 16.39 8.90
N VAL A 143 9.89 16.55 7.76
CA VAL A 143 9.40 17.34 6.63
C VAL A 143 9.18 16.40 5.44
N SER A 144 7.95 16.34 4.93
CA SER A 144 7.62 15.67 3.67
C SER A 144 7.35 16.72 2.61
N TRP A 145 7.98 16.62 1.44
CA TRP A 145 7.75 17.52 0.31
C TRP A 145 7.42 16.71 -0.94
N ASN A 146 6.32 17.05 -1.60
CA ASN A 146 5.94 16.55 -2.91
C ASN A 146 6.31 17.60 -3.96
N ARG A 147 7.28 17.25 -4.82
CA ARG A 147 7.80 18.13 -5.87
C ARG A 147 6.76 18.44 -6.94
N ARG A 148 5.83 17.52 -7.20
CA ARG A 148 4.82 17.67 -8.27
C ARG A 148 3.74 18.67 -7.91
N THR A 149 3.25 18.62 -6.68
CA THR A 149 2.27 19.59 -6.18
C THR A 149 2.92 20.83 -5.58
N ASN A 150 4.24 20.81 -5.40
CA ASN A 150 5.01 21.80 -4.66
C ASN A 150 4.44 22.05 -3.25
N GLU A 151 4.00 20.98 -2.60
CA GLU A 151 3.43 21.03 -1.26
C GLU A 151 4.31 20.29 -0.25
N TYR A 152 4.30 20.76 0.98
CA TYR A 152 5.02 20.13 2.08
C TYR A 152 4.17 20.00 3.32
N ALA A 153 4.45 18.98 4.13
CA ALA A 153 3.88 18.80 5.45
C ALA A 153 5.00 18.70 6.49
N GLU A 154 4.75 19.23 7.68
CA GLU A 154 5.68 19.21 8.81
C GLU A 154 5.02 18.58 10.03
N PHE A 155 5.77 17.72 10.72
CA PHE A 155 5.30 17.03 11.92
C PHE A 155 6.41 17.03 12.97
N ALA A 156 6.05 17.19 14.23
CA ALA A 156 6.99 17.04 15.33
C ALA A 156 7.34 15.55 15.53
N GLY A 157 8.62 15.29 15.79
CA GLY A 157 9.16 13.95 15.95
C GLY A 157 9.38 13.21 14.65
N GLY A 158 10.05 12.08 14.77
CA GLY A 158 10.26 11.12 13.69
C GLY A 158 9.15 10.10 13.74
N GLY A 159 8.23 10.14 12.79
CA GLY A 159 7.60 8.89 12.40
C GLY A 159 8.72 8.02 11.84
N ALA A 160 8.95 6.82 12.38
CA ALA A 160 9.89 5.90 11.74
C ALA A 160 9.57 5.83 10.24
N PRO A 161 10.57 5.65 9.34
CA PRO A 161 10.28 5.29 7.95
C PRO A 161 9.21 4.20 8.02
N GLU A 162 8.17 4.30 7.19
CA GLU A 162 7.14 3.27 7.09
C GLU A 162 7.84 1.92 7.22
N GLN A 163 7.39 1.04 8.11
CA GLN A 163 8.14 -0.14 8.57
C GLN A 163 8.83 -0.90 7.41
N LEU A 164 8.21 -0.85 6.24
CA LEU A 164 8.63 -1.42 4.97
C LEU A 164 9.94 -0.87 4.38
N LEU A 165 10.39 0.32 4.75
CA LEU A 165 11.54 1.03 4.17
C LEU A 165 12.74 1.08 5.12
N ASP A 166 12.56 0.63 6.37
CA ASP A 166 13.61 0.39 7.33
C ASP A 166 13.92 -1.13 7.37
N PRO A 167 15.02 -1.58 6.75
CA PRO A 167 15.33 -3.01 6.68
C PRO A 167 15.59 -3.61 8.06
N GLU A 168 16.09 -2.84 9.03
CA GLU A 168 16.28 -3.34 10.40
C GLU A 168 14.93 -3.73 10.99
N ARG A 169 14.01 -2.76 11.03
CA ARG A 169 12.71 -2.90 11.66
C ARG A 169 11.87 -3.99 11.01
N TRP A 170 11.88 -4.06 9.68
CA TRP A 170 11.13 -5.07 8.95
C TRP A 170 11.74 -6.47 9.06
N ILE A 171 13.06 -6.63 8.90
CA ILE A 171 13.70 -7.95 9.04
C ILE A 171 13.57 -8.45 10.47
N ARG A 172 13.69 -7.57 11.47
CA ARG A 172 13.41 -7.92 12.87
C ARG A 172 11.97 -8.35 13.08
N ALA A 173 11.01 -7.59 12.55
CA ALA A 173 9.60 -7.96 12.65
C ALA A 173 9.30 -9.31 12.00
N LEU A 174 10.02 -9.70 10.94
CA LEU A 174 9.93 -11.04 10.35
C LEU A 174 10.60 -12.11 11.22
N ALA A 175 11.77 -11.81 11.77
CA ALA A 175 12.50 -12.72 12.67
C ALA A 175 11.70 -13.05 13.93
N ASP A 176 10.91 -12.09 14.43
CA ASP A 176 10.08 -12.21 15.62
C ASP A 176 8.73 -12.94 15.36
N ARG A 177 8.40 -13.26 14.10
CA ARG A 177 7.17 -14.01 13.80
C ARG A 177 7.30 -15.49 14.11
N ASP A 178 6.17 -16.09 14.46
CA ASP A 178 6.06 -17.52 14.61
C ASP A 178 6.26 -18.23 13.25
N ALA A 179 6.92 -19.40 13.27
CA ALA A 179 7.24 -20.17 12.06
C ALA A 179 6.00 -20.65 11.26
N GLY A 180 4.79 -20.52 11.81
CA GLY A 180 3.53 -20.80 11.11
C GLY A 180 2.90 -19.60 10.41
N GLU A 181 3.37 -18.38 10.68
CA GLU A 181 2.81 -17.14 10.11
C GLU A 181 3.55 -16.67 8.86
N VAL A 182 4.82 -17.06 8.74
CA VAL A 182 5.69 -16.73 7.62
C VAL A 182 6.53 -17.94 7.24
N GLU A 183 6.59 -18.22 5.95
CA GLU A 183 7.45 -19.28 5.41
C GLU A 183 8.82 -18.68 5.09
N VAL A 184 9.88 -19.32 5.60
CA VAL A 184 11.27 -18.91 5.34
C VAL A 184 12.08 -20.11 4.84
N GLU A 185 12.63 -19.96 3.65
CA GLU A 185 13.54 -20.91 3.02
C GLU A 185 14.91 -20.26 2.88
N THR A 186 15.98 -20.92 3.34
CA THR A 186 17.34 -20.42 3.17
C THR A 186 18.12 -21.24 2.17
N ARG A 187 19.08 -20.58 1.51
CA ARG A 187 20.05 -21.24 0.63
C ARG A 187 21.41 -20.54 0.70
N GLU A 188 22.45 -21.31 0.50
CA GLU A 188 23.81 -20.77 0.36
C GLU A 188 24.11 -20.37 -1.08
N LEU A 189 24.84 -19.27 -1.24
CA LEU A 189 25.26 -18.71 -2.51
C LEU A 189 26.76 -18.43 -2.51
N ALA A 190 27.30 -18.15 -3.70
CA ALA A 190 28.69 -17.72 -3.89
C ALA A 190 29.74 -18.65 -3.25
N GLY A 191 29.48 -19.97 -3.26
CA GLY A 191 30.34 -20.98 -2.63
C GLY A 191 30.28 -20.98 -1.10
N GLY A 192 29.13 -20.65 -0.51
CA GLY A 192 28.93 -20.61 0.94
C GLY A 192 29.32 -19.29 1.61
N ARG A 193 29.66 -18.26 0.82
CA ARG A 193 30.02 -16.92 1.33
C ARG A 193 28.82 -16.01 1.56
N GLU A 194 27.71 -16.29 0.88
CA GLU A 194 26.48 -15.53 0.94
C GLU A 194 25.33 -16.46 1.35
N THR A 195 24.34 -15.91 2.05
CA THR A 195 23.08 -16.61 2.32
C THR A 195 21.94 -15.78 1.74
N GLN A 196 20.97 -16.45 1.14
CA GLN A 196 19.70 -15.86 0.74
C GLN A 196 18.56 -16.51 1.52
N ALA A 197 17.73 -15.69 2.15
CA ALA A 197 16.42 -16.11 2.64
C ALA A 197 15.35 -15.72 1.63
N THR A 198 14.41 -16.63 1.39
CA THR A 198 13.17 -16.38 0.67
C THR A 198 12.03 -16.43 1.68
N VAL A 199 11.32 -15.32 1.82
CA VAL A 199 10.26 -15.10 2.80
C VAL A 199 8.94 -14.95 2.05
N ARG A 200 7.92 -15.74 2.39
CA ARG A 200 6.56 -15.59 1.83
C ARG A 200 5.57 -15.10 2.89
N GLU A 201 4.84 -14.05 2.56
CA GLU A 201 3.84 -13.44 3.45
C GLU A 201 2.51 -13.26 2.73
N LYS A 202 1.42 -13.37 3.50
CA LYS A 202 0.07 -13.03 3.01
C LYS A 202 -0.22 -11.54 3.11
N GLY A 203 -0.92 -11.02 2.10
CA GLY A 203 -1.40 -9.65 2.06
C GLY A 203 -2.54 -9.40 3.05
N LEU A 204 -2.69 -8.16 3.48
CA LEU A 204 -3.88 -7.73 4.20
C LEU A 204 -5.13 -7.84 3.30
N PRO A 205 -6.28 -8.25 3.84
CA PRO A 205 -7.51 -8.30 3.07
C PRO A 205 -7.94 -6.88 2.64
N VAL A 206 -8.26 -6.73 1.36
CA VAL A 206 -8.77 -5.49 0.77
C VAL A 206 -10.15 -5.74 0.15
N GLU A 207 -11.12 -4.90 0.51
CA GLU A 207 -12.52 -4.92 0.06
C GLU A 207 -12.90 -3.54 -0.49
N GLY A 208 -13.73 -3.49 -1.53
CA GLY A 208 -14.21 -2.22 -2.10
C GLY A 208 -13.20 -1.46 -2.98
N ARG A 209 -11.95 -1.93 -3.08
CA ARG A 209 -10.95 -1.45 -4.06
C ARG A 209 -9.93 -2.54 -4.39
N ALA A 210 -9.11 -2.29 -5.40
CA ALA A 210 -7.92 -3.09 -5.67
C ALA A 210 -6.83 -2.82 -4.60
N PRO A 211 -6.00 -3.81 -4.27
CA PRO A 211 -4.76 -3.60 -3.52
C PRO A 211 -3.87 -2.58 -4.23
N ALA A 212 -3.26 -1.70 -3.45
CA ALA A 212 -2.45 -0.59 -3.94
C ALA A 212 -1.24 -0.30 -3.04
N PHE A 213 -1.17 -0.89 -1.85
CA PHE A 213 -0.05 -0.74 -0.94
C PHE A 213 0.66 -2.07 -0.74
N TRP A 214 1.98 -2.04 -0.56
CA TRP A 214 2.82 -3.24 -0.52
C TRP A 214 2.31 -4.33 0.46
N ASN A 215 1.85 -3.95 1.65
CA ASN A 215 1.37 -4.88 2.67
C ASN A 215 0.03 -5.56 2.31
N GLU A 216 -0.67 -5.10 1.29
CA GLU A 216 -1.96 -5.63 0.82
C GLU A 216 -1.80 -6.79 -0.18
N PHE A 217 -0.58 -7.02 -0.65
CA PHE A 217 -0.30 -8.09 -1.60
C PHE A 217 0.27 -9.33 -0.90
N ASP A 218 -0.14 -10.51 -1.39
CA ASP A 218 0.62 -11.74 -1.22
C ASP A 218 1.99 -11.54 -1.88
N ARG A 219 3.05 -11.84 -1.14
CA ARG A 219 4.38 -11.38 -1.48
C ARG A 219 5.46 -12.40 -1.15
N ARG A 220 6.48 -12.39 -2.00
CA ARG A 220 7.75 -13.08 -1.78
C ARG A 220 8.85 -12.04 -1.65
N THR A 221 9.67 -12.14 -0.62
CA THR A 221 10.86 -11.31 -0.46
C THR A 221 12.11 -12.16 -0.41
N GLU A 222 13.10 -11.81 -1.21
CA GLU A 222 14.45 -12.37 -1.16
C GLU A 222 15.33 -11.38 -0.41
N ILE A 223 16.04 -11.88 0.61
CA ILE A 223 16.96 -11.10 1.45
C ILE A 223 18.32 -11.79 1.32
N ARG A 224 19.36 -11.08 0.86
CA ARG A 224 20.70 -11.65 0.72
C ARG A 224 21.71 -10.92 1.58
N TRP A 225 22.59 -11.68 2.23
CA TRP A 225 23.62 -11.13 3.11
C TRP A 225 24.94 -11.92 3.01
N GLU A 226 26.03 -11.26 3.39
CA GLU A 226 27.34 -11.88 3.52
C GLU A 226 27.42 -12.70 4.81
N LYS A 227 27.81 -13.98 4.71
CA LYS A 227 27.82 -14.91 5.86
C LYS A 227 28.85 -14.55 6.93
N ALA A 228 29.98 -13.94 6.55
CA ALA A 228 31.05 -13.59 7.48
C ALA A 228 30.68 -12.43 8.42
N THR A 229 29.90 -11.46 7.93
CA THR A 229 29.58 -10.21 8.64
C THR A 229 28.09 -10.04 8.94
N ASN A 230 27.24 -10.88 8.35
CA ASN A 230 25.79 -10.73 8.29
C ASN A 230 25.32 -9.38 7.72
N ARG A 231 26.17 -8.70 6.94
CA ARG A 231 25.79 -7.46 6.25
C ARG A 231 24.86 -7.77 5.09
N LEU A 232 23.74 -7.05 5.05
CA LEU A 232 22.79 -7.05 3.95
C LEU A 232 23.49 -6.61 2.66
N LEU A 233 23.27 -7.37 1.59
CA LEU A 233 23.83 -7.12 0.27
C LEU A 233 22.76 -6.61 -0.69
N ASP A 234 21.58 -7.23 -0.66
CA ASP A 234 20.41 -6.81 -1.43
C ASP A 234 19.11 -7.33 -0.83
N LEU A 235 18.03 -6.77 -1.34
CA LEU A 235 16.68 -7.14 -1.01
C LEU A 235 15.81 -7.02 -2.26
N ARG A 236 15.05 -8.06 -2.60
CA ARG A 236 14.14 -8.07 -3.75
C ARG A 236 12.75 -8.51 -3.34
N ARG A 237 11.76 -7.75 -3.78
CA ARG A 237 10.36 -7.88 -3.37
C ARG A 237 9.48 -8.14 -4.57
N PHE A 238 8.70 -9.19 -4.47
CA PHE A 238 7.81 -9.65 -5.52
C PHE A 238 6.37 -9.73 -5.03
N VAL A 239 5.43 -9.36 -5.89
CA VAL A 239 4.02 -9.66 -5.71
C VAL A 239 3.71 -10.98 -6.41
N GLU A 240 3.08 -11.90 -5.69
CA GLU A 240 2.64 -13.19 -6.23
C GLU A 240 1.31 -12.98 -6.98
N THR A 241 1.37 -12.85 -8.31
CA THR A 241 0.17 -12.60 -9.13
C THR A 241 -0.50 -13.88 -9.65
N GLY A 242 0.03 -15.06 -9.30
CA GLY A 242 -0.42 -16.36 -9.80
C GLY A 242 0.54 -16.94 -10.86
N PRO A 243 0.47 -16.54 -12.14
CA PRO A 243 1.24 -17.19 -13.20
C PRO A 243 2.73 -16.79 -13.21
N ARG A 244 3.08 -15.62 -12.66
CA ARG A 244 4.45 -15.15 -12.47
C ARG A 244 4.54 -14.19 -11.28
N ASP A 245 5.66 -14.24 -10.59
CA ASP A 245 6.01 -13.25 -9.59
C ASP A 245 6.45 -11.96 -10.28
N LEU A 246 5.90 -10.83 -9.86
CA LEU A 246 6.25 -9.52 -10.40
C LEU A 246 7.19 -8.80 -9.45
N LEU A 247 8.39 -8.45 -9.91
CA LEU A 247 9.29 -7.58 -9.14
C LEU A 247 8.65 -6.21 -8.96
N VAL A 248 8.46 -5.81 -7.70
CA VAL A 248 7.88 -4.52 -7.33
C VAL A 248 8.82 -3.64 -6.52
N ALA A 249 9.85 -4.19 -5.88
CA ALA A 249 10.91 -3.39 -5.32
C ALA A 249 12.24 -4.15 -5.28
N GLU A 250 13.35 -3.43 -5.42
CA GLU A 250 14.70 -3.95 -5.29
C GLU A 250 15.58 -2.91 -4.61
N ILE A 251 16.34 -3.32 -3.60
CA ILE A 251 17.49 -2.58 -3.09
C ILE A 251 18.71 -3.30 -3.61
N GLY A 252 19.40 -2.69 -4.57
CA GLY A 252 20.56 -3.29 -5.25
C GLY A 252 21.91 -2.77 -4.76
N ARG A 253 21.91 -1.72 -3.93
CA ARG A 253 23.10 -1.13 -3.33
C ARG A 253 22.82 -0.84 -1.86
N VAL A 254 23.67 -1.37 -1.00
CA VAL A 254 23.65 -1.19 0.45
C VAL A 254 25.02 -0.67 0.86
N GLU A 255 25.06 0.49 1.50
CA GLU A 255 26.31 1.10 1.99
C GLU A 255 26.22 1.36 3.48
N TYR A 256 27.28 0.99 4.18
CA TYR A 256 27.40 1.10 5.62
C TYR A 256 28.33 2.27 5.96
N PHE A 257 27.92 3.11 6.91
CA PHE A 257 28.66 4.27 7.35
C PHE A 257 28.85 4.23 8.87
N ASP A 258 30.06 4.57 9.31
CA ASP A 258 30.35 4.81 10.73
C ASP A 258 29.81 6.17 11.21
N ARG A 259 29.61 7.11 10.27
CA ARG A 259 29.02 8.42 10.52
C ARG A 259 28.35 8.97 9.26
N MET A 260 27.19 9.57 9.42
CA MET A 260 26.46 10.26 8.36
C MET A 260 26.73 11.77 8.41
N GLU A 261 26.72 12.42 7.24
CA GLU A 261 26.84 13.88 7.15
C GLU A 261 25.58 14.57 7.72
N ASP A 262 25.75 15.56 8.59
CA ASP A 262 24.61 16.19 9.28
C ASP A 262 23.62 16.89 8.34
N GLY A 263 24.10 17.42 7.23
CA GLY A 263 23.26 18.03 6.20
C GLY A 263 22.35 17.05 5.46
N ARG A 264 22.64 15.73 5.52
CA ARG A 264 21.90 14.69 4.77
C ARG A 264 20.43 14.65 5.13
N PHE A 265 20.10 14.94 6.38
CA PHE A 265 18.75 14.78 6.94
C PHE A 265 17.94 16.06 6.99
N ARG A 266 18.50 17.17 6.49
CA ARG A 266 17.78 18.44 6.36
C ARG A 266 17.16 18.53 4.97
N LEU A 267 15.93 19.04 4.92
CA LEU A 267 15.22 19.31 3.68
C LEU A 267 15.02 20.81 3.53
N GLU A 268 15.68 21.39 2.53
CA GLU A 268 15.44 22.77 2.11
C GLU A 268 14.26 22.79 1.14
N LEU A 269 13.23 23.57 1.49
CA LEU A 269 12.04 23.73 0.67
C LEU A 269 12.26 24.82 -0.38
N PRO A 270 11.78 24.65 -1.62
CA PRO A 270 11.83 25.72 -2.60
C PRO A 270 10.94 26.90 -2.19
N ALA A 271 11.26 28.08 -2.72
CA ALA A 271 10.41 29.26 -2.54
C ALA A 271 8.99 29.00 -3.08
N GLY A 272 7.98 29.42 -2.33
CA GLY A 272 6.58 29.26 -2.71
C GLY A 272 5.99 27.86 -2.51
N ALA A 273 6.69 26.95 -1.81
CA ALA A 273 6.11 25.67 -1.41
C ALA A 273 4.87 25.89 -0.53
N GLY A 274 3.75 25.26 -0.90
CA GLY A 274 2.49 25.33 -0.17
C GLY A 274 2.50 24.40 1.04
N LYS A 275 2.13 24.90 2.23
CA LYS A 275 2.01 24.04 3.40
C LYS A 275 0.70 23.25 3.35
N PHE A 276 0.80 21.93 3.34
CA PHE A 276 -0.31 21.02 3.58
C PHE A 276 -0.63 21.06 5.08
N GLU A 277 -1.75 21.69 5.44
CA GLU A 277 -2.06 21.98 6.83
C GLU A 277 -3.55 21.91 7.12
N VAL A 278 -3.90 21.22 8.21
CA VAL A 278 -5.25 21.23 8.73
C VAL A 278 -5.47 22.55 9.46
N VAL A 279 -6.39 23.36 8.94
CA VAL A 279 -6.70 24.66 9.53
C VAL A 279 -7.59 24.52 10.76
N GLU A 280 -7.46 25.45 11.70
CA GLU A 280 -8.42 25.56 12.79
C GLU A 280 -9.81 25.90 12.22
N ALA A 281 -10.83 25.25 12.77
CA ALA A 281 -12.22 25.43 12.36
C ALA A 281 -13.15 25.23 13.57
N GLY A 282 -14.40 25.67 13.44
CA GLY A 282 -15.39 25.55 14.51
C GLY A 282 -15.59 24.12 15.01
N SER A 283 -15.89 23.98 16.30
CA SER A 283 -16.08 22.67 16.96
C SER A 283 -17.23 21.83 16.38
N GLU A 284 -18.12 22.42 15.58
CA GLU A 284 -19.16 21.71 14.84
C GLU A 284 -18.58 20.73 13.82
N PHE A 285 -17.40 21.00 13.25
CA PHE A 285 -16.81 20.16 12.21
C PHE A 285 -16.21 18.86 12.74
N SER A 286 -15.83 18.80 14.03
CA SER A 286 -15.31 17.57 14.63
C SER A 286 -16.41 16.54 14.90
N ARG A 287 -17.68 16.92 14.81
CA ARG A 287 -18.84 16.02 14.97
C ARG A 287 -19.28 15.37 13.67
N LEU A 288 -18.78 15.83 12.52
CA LEU A 288 -19.14 15.28 11.22
C LEU A 288 -18.48 13.92 11.01
N GLY A 289 -19.27 12.95 10.57
CA GLY A 289 -18.79 11.66 10.09
C GLY A 289 -18.17 11.76 8.68
N PRO A 290 -17.48 10.69 8.23
CA PRO A 290 -16.76 10.70 6.94
C PRO A 290 -17.69 10.96 5.74
N GLN A 291 -18.92 10.44 5.76
CA GLN A 291 -19.88 10.68 4.68
C GLN A 291 -20.32 12.15 4.60
N GLU A 292 -20.51 12.80 5.75
CA GLU A 292 -20.91 14.21 5.83
C GLU A 292 -19.76 15.11 5.39
N VAL A 293 -18.53 14.81 5.82
CA VAL A 293 -17.33 15.52 5.34
C VAL A 293 -17.15 15.37 3.83
N ALA A 294 -17.40 14.19 3.25
CA ALA A 294 -17.35 14.02 1.79
C ALA A 294 -18.39 14.89 1.07
N ARG A 295 -19.61 15.02 1.62
CA ARG A 295 -20.64 15.91 1.08
C ARG A 295 -20.23 17.38 1.16
N GLU A 296 -19.69 17.81 2.30
CA GLU A 296 -19.21 19.19 2.50
C GLU A 296 -18.02 19.52 1.58
N PHE A 297 -17.04 18.61 1.47
CA PHE A 297 -15.88 18.74 0.59
C PHE A 297 -16.32 18.94 -0.86
N TRP A 298 -17.11 18.01 -1.41
CA TRP A 298 -17.52 18.10 -2.81
C TRP A 298 -18.54 19.21 -3.05
N GLY A 299 -19.45 19.46 -2.10
CA GLY A 299 -20.41 20.55 -2.17
C GLY A 299 -19.73 21.91 -2.26
N ALA A 300 -18.73 22.16 -1.41
CA ALA A 300 -17.92 23.38 -1.44
C ALA A 300 -17.15 23.52 -2.75
N ALA A 301 -16.52 22.43 -3.24
CA ALA A 301 -15.78 22.44 -4.50
C ALA A 301 -16.70 22.74 -5.71
N VAL A 302 -17.89 22.15 -5.76
CA VAL A 302 -18.89 22.45 -6.82
C VAL A 302 -19.40 23.88 -6.72
N ALA A 303 -19.72 24.35 -5.51
CA ALA A 303 -20.16 25.73 -5.28
C ALA A 303 -19.07 26.77 -5.58
N GLY A 304 -17.80 26.36 -5.61
CA GLY A 304 -16.65 27.28 -5.71
C GLY A 304 -16.44 28.06 -4.41
N ASP A 305 -16.87 27.51 -3.28
CA ASP A 305 -16.66 28.05 -1.95
C ASP A 305 -15.32 27.55 -1.42
N TRP A 306 -14.24 28.21 -1.84
CA TRP A 306 -12.87 27.78 -1.54
C TRP A 306 -12.52 27.94 -0.06
N ASP A 307 -13.10 28.95 0.61
CA ASP A 307 -12.91 29.15 2.05
C ASP A 307 -13.54 28.00 2.84
N ARG A 308 -14.74 27.56 2.44
CA ARG A 308 -15.37 26.36 3.00
C ARG A 308 -14.60 25.10 2.67
N LEU A 309 -14.14 24.95 1.43
CA LEU A 309 -13.38 23.77 1.01
C LEU A 309 -12.08 23.63 1.82
N ARG A 310 -11.37 24.72 2.12
CA ARG A 310 -10.13 24.72 2.91
C ARG A 310 -10.30 24.15 4.31
N ILE A 311 -11.51 24.14 4.85
CA ILE A 311 -11.80 23.45 6.12
C ILE A 311 -11.55 21.94 5.93
N PHE A 312 -12.01 21.34 4.84
CA PHE A 312 -11.93 19.88 4.62
C PHE A 312 -10.76 19.45 3.75
N CYS A 313 -10.11 20.38 3.05
CA CYS A 313 -8.99 20.14 2.15
C CYS A 313 -7.73 20.86 2.66
N PRO A 314 -6.79 20.12 3.28
CA PRO A 314 -5.51 20.69 3.73
C PRO A 314 -4.52 20.94 2.58
N SER A 315 -4.81 20.50 1.35
CA SER A 315 -3.96 20.66 0.17
C SER A 315 -4.27 21.95 -0.59
N PRO A 316 -3.45 23.01 -0.48
CA PRO A 316 -3.60 24.20 -1.32
C PRO A 316 -3.50 23.90 -2.82
N ALA A 317 -2.61 22.99 -3.25
CA ALA A 317 -2.44 22.67 -4.67
C ALA A 317 -3.69 22.00 -5.25
N LEU A 318 -4.38 21.16 -4.47
CA LEU A 318 -5.65 20.58 -4.91
C LEU A 318 -6.75 21.64 -5.05
N ILE A 319 -6.81 22.61 -4.12
CA ILE A 319 -7.76 23.73 -4.22
C ILE A 319 -7.48 24.55 -5.48
N GLU A 320 -6.22 24.89 -5.77
CA GLU A 320 -5.86 25.58 -7.02
C GLU A 320 -6.21 24.75 -8.26
N ARG A 321 -5.93 23.44 -8.24
CA ARG A 321 -6.35 22.54 -9.33
C ARG A 321 -7.86 22.56 -9.55
N PHE A 322 -8.69 22.63 -8.50
CA PHE A 322 -10.13 22.76 -8.65
C PHE A 322 -10.62 24.13 -9.12
N LYS A 323 -9.81 25.19 -8.98
CA LYS A 323 -10.11 26.48 -9.61
C LYS A 323 -9.91 26.42 -11.12
N GLU A 324 -8.93 25.63 -11.58
CA GLU A 324 -8.63 25.42 -13.00
C GLU A 324 -9.56 24.38 -13.66
N ASP A 325 -9.73 23.24 -13.01
CA ASP A 325 -10.52 22.09 -13.47
C ASP A 325 -11.69 21.84 -12.50
N ARG A 326 -12.73 22.66 -12.65
CA ARG A 326 -13.77 22.78 -11.62
C ARG A 326 -14.76 21.61 -11.63
N PRO A 327 -15.05 21.02 -10.46
CA PRO A 327 -16.22 20.15 -10.28
C PRO A 327 -17.52 20.90 -10.59
N ALA A 328 -18.37 20.32 -11.42
CA ALA A 328 -19.66 20.90 -11.82
C ALA A 328 -20.84 20.33 -11.03
N GLU A 329 -20.80 19.03 -10.68
CA GLU A 329 -21.91 18.38 -10.00
C GLU A 329 -21.46 17.14 -9.24
N VAL A 330 -21.99 16.96 -8.03
CA VAL A 330 -21.87 15.70 -7.29
C VAL A 330 -22.97 14.75 -7.75
N LEU A 331 -22.59 13.65 -8.41
CA LEU A 331 -23.54 12.65 -8.89
C LEU A 331 -23.91 11.66 -7.78
N THR A 332 -22.93 11.20 -7.00
CA THR A 332 -23.16 10.27 -5.89
C THR A 332 -22.12 10.45 -4.79
N ILE A 333 -22.54 10.28 -3.54
CA ILE A 333 -21.68 10.02 -2.37
C ILE A 333 -22.17 8.71 -1.74
N GLY A 334 -21.28 7.72 -1.65
CA GLY A 334 -21.58 6.37 -1.18
C GLY A 334 -21.46 6.21 0.34
N GLU A 335 -21.65 4.98 0.79
CA GLU A 335 -21.44 4.61 2.19
C GLU A 335 -19.93 4.50 2.50
N PRO A 336 -19.45 5.09 3.62
CA PRO A 336 -18.06 4.96 4.03
C PRO A 336 -17.67 3.53 4.36
N PHE A 337 -16.43 3.16 4.08
CA PHE A 337 -15.86 1.87 4.45
C PHE A 337 -14.39 2.00 4.87
N GLN A 338 -13.91 1.02 5.64
CA GLN A 338 -12.50 0.87 6.00
C GLN A 338 -11.99 -0.44 5.40
N THR A 339 -10.74 -0.45 4.95
CA THR A 339 -10.15 -1.64 4.35
C THR A 339 -8.63 -1.58 4.34
N GLY A 340 -7.99 -2.75 4.23
CA GLY A 340 -6.53 -2.88 4.26
C GLY A 340 -5.94 -2.37 5.58
N GLY A 341 -4.76 -1.76 5.49
CA GLY A 341 -4.06 -1.15 6.63
C GLY A 341 -4.34 0.34 6.82
N TYR A 342 -5.31 0.92 6.09
CA TYR A 342 -5.55 2.36 6.11
C TYR A 342 -6.28 2.78 7.40
N PRO A 343 -5.74 3.72 8.19
CA PRO A 343 -6.33 4.11 9.48
C PRO A 343 -7.55 5.04 9.34
N GLY A 344 -7.79 5.58 8.13
CA GLY A 344 -8.91 6.47 7.85
C GLY A 344 -10.15 5.75 7.30
N TRP A 345 -10.96 6.52 6.58
CA TRP A 345 -12.17 6.05 5.87
C TRP A 345 -12.06 6.35 4.38
N TYR A 346 -12.59 5.44 3.58
CA TYR A 346 -12.86 5.67 2.17
C TYR A 346 -14.34 6.00 1.98
N VAL A 347 -14.64 7.02 1.18
CA VAL A 347 -16.02 7.37 0.79
C VAL A 347 -16.12 7.33 -0.73
N PRO A 348 -16.84 6.33 -1.31
CA PRO A 348 -17.07 6.29 -2.76
C PRO A 348 -17.76 7.56 -3.24
N TYR A 349 -17.34 8.07 -4.40
CA TYR A 349 -18.02 9.21 -5.02
C TYR A 349 -18.07 9.09 -6.53
N ALA A 350 -18.98 9.87 -7.12
CA ALA A 350 -18.95 10.19 -8.54
C ALA A 350 -19.22 11.68 -8.70
N VAL A 351 -18.34 12.37 -9.42
CA VAL A 351 -18.38 13.82 -9.63
C VAL A 351 -18.18 14.11 -11.11
N ARG A 352 -19.02 14.99 -11.66
CA ARG A 352 -18.89 15.50 -13.02
C ARG A 352 -18.14 16.82 -13.00
N PHE A 353 -17.14 16.96 -13.85
CA PHE A 353 -16.35 18.18 -14.04
C PHE A 353 -16.98 19.07 -15.13
N GLN A 354 -16.59 20.34 -15.18
CA GLN A 354 -17.12 21.31 -16.14
C GLN A 354 -16.87 20.92 -17.60
N ASP A 355 -15.79 20.19 -17.89
CA ASP A 355 -15.48 19.68 -19.23
C ASP A 355 -16.29 18.41 -19.60
N GLY A 356 -17.21 17.97 -18.73
CA GLY A 356 -18.08 16.82 -18.93
C GLY A 356 -17.48 15.48 -18.50
N ARG A 357 -16.20 15.42 -18.11
CA ARG A 357 -15.61 14.19 -17.56
C ARG A 357 -16.31 13.83 -16.25
N THR A 358 -16.48 12.53 -16.03
CA THR A 358 -16.99 12.00 -14.75
C THR A 358 -15.89 11.21 -14.08
N LEU A 359 -15.49 11.66 -12.88
CA LEU A 359 -14.57 10.93 -12.02
C LEU A 359 -15.36 10.04 -11.07
N ARG A 360 -14.99 8.76 -10.99
CA ARG A 360 -15.52 7.80 -10.01
C ARG A 360 -14.35 7.23 -9.24
N HIS A 361 -14.31 7.49 -7.94
CA HIS A 361 -13.24 7.04 -7.08
C HIS A 361 -13.72 6.93 -5.62
N ASN A 362 -12.77 6.92 -4.69
CA ASN A 362 -12.96 6.79 -3.25
C ASN A 362 -12.17 7.91 -2.58
N LEU A 363 -12.85 8.86 -1.96
CA LEU A 363 -12.22 9.94 -1.20
C LEU A 363 -11.63 9.33 0.08
N ALA A 364 -10.34 9.49 0.29
CA ALA A 364 -9.66 9.05 1.49
C ALA A 364 -9.71 10.17 2.54
N LEU A 365 -10.23 9.86 3.73
CA LEU A 365 -10.40 10.81 4.84
C LEU A 365 -9.70 10.29 6.10
N ARG A 366 -9.01 11.18 6.82
CA ARG A 366 -8.38 10.89 8.12
C ARG A 366 -8.75 11.92 9.17
N ASN A 367 -8.75 11.51 10.44
CA ASN A 367 -9.05 12.37 11.59
C ASN A 367 -7.98 12.34 12.69
N ASP A 368 -6.81 11.73 12.43
CA ASP A 368 -5.67 11.67 13.35
C ASP A 368 -4.83 12.98 13.35
N ASN A 369 -5.51 14.11 13.22
CA ASN A 369 -4.92 15.45 13.36
C ASN A 369 -5.22 16.05 14.75
N ALA A 370 -4.56 17.16 15.08
CA ALA A 370 -4.69 17.83 16.37
C ALA A 370 -6.13 18.28 16.72
N PHE A 371 -7.02 18.39 15.72
CA PHE A 371 -8.42 18.80 15.90
C PHE A 371 -9.40 17.61 15.93
N GLY A 372 -8.92 16.37 15.72
CA GLY A 372 -9.74 15.16 15.76
C GLY A 372 -10.84 15.08 14.70
N ARG A 373 -10.74 15.86 13.60
CA ARG A 373 -11.81 16.01 12.59
C ARG A 373 -11.41 15.40 11.25
N PHE A 374 -12.38 14.86 10.50
CA PHE A 374 -12.08 14.30 9.18
C PHE A 374 -11.66 15.38 8.17
N VAL A 375 -10.57 15.11 7.45
CA VAL A 375 -10.05 15.93 6.35
C VAL A 375 -9.56 15.03 5.21
N TYR A 376 -9.44 15.61 4.02
CA TYR A 376 -8.87 14.98 2.83
C TYR A 376 -7.45 14.45 3.09
N ASP A 377 -7.22 13.20 2.68
CA ASP A 377 -5.93 12.51 2.69
C ASP A 377 -5.55 11.93 1.30
N GLY A 378 -6.47 11.90 0.34
CA GLY A 378 -6.21 11.36 -1.01
C GLY A 378 -7.48 10.98 -1.79
N GLY A 379 -7.28 10.40 -2.98
CA GLY A 379 -8.36 9.80 -3.78
C GLY A 379 -9.03 10.72 -4.80
N ILE A 380 -8.25 11.55 -5.51
CA ILE A 380 -8.70 12.53 -6.51
C ILE A 380 -7.97 12.37 -7.84
#